data_AF-A0A7Y8MHI2-F1
#
_entry.id   AF-A0A7Y8MHI2-F1
#
_cell.length_a   1.000
_cell.length_b   1.000
_cell.length_c   1.000
_cell.angle_alpha   90.00
_cell.angle_beta   90.00
_cell.angle_gamma   90.00
#
_symmetry.space_group_name_H-M   'P 1'
#
loop_
_entity.id
_entity.type
_entity.pdbx_description
1 polymer ?
#
loop_
_entity_poly.entity_id
_entity_poly.type
_entity_poly.pdbx_seq_one_letter_code
_entity_poly.pdbx_strand_id
1 'polypeptide(L)'
;AIAARAIARGFDQESDETLRLFFYMPFEHSEDPRDQARSLALFAALGNEEYARYAQAHADIIARYGRFPHRNAALGRVSTAEETAFLANGGFSG
;
A
#
# COMPACT_ATOMS: atom_id res chain seq x y z
N ALA A 1 -1.78 12.71 -4.19
CA ALA A 1 -1.46 14.10 -4.62
C ALA A 1 -0.46 14.84 -3.71
N ILE A 2 -0.62 14.83 -2.37
CA ILE A 2 0.32 15.52 -1.44
C ILE A 2 1.67 14.79 -1.35
N ALA A 3 1.67 13.49 -1.03
CA ALA A 3 2.89 12.68 -0.96
C ALA A 3 3.71 12.73 -2.26
N ALA A 4 3.05 12.62 -3.42
CA ALA A 4 3.71 12.73 -4.72
C ALA A 4 4.43 14.06 -4.92
N ARG A 5 3.83 15.18 -4.48
CA ARG A 5 4.47 16.50 -4.54
C ARG A 5 5.59 16.65 -3.51
N ALA A 6 5.45 16.07 -2.33
CA ALA A 6 6.50 16.10 -1.30
C ALA A 6 7.76 15.38 -1.78
N ILE A 7 7.61 14.17 -2.35
CA ILE A 7 8.73 13.41 -2.94
C ILE A 7 9.33 14.14 -4.13
N ALA A 8 8.50 14.72 -5.01
CA ALA A 8 9.01 15.48 -6.16
C ALA A 8 9.82 16.73 -5.74
N ARG A 9 9.64 17.22 -4.51
CA ARG A 9 10.43 18.31 -3.92
C ARG A 9 11.57 17.83 -3.02
N GLY A 10 11.78 16.51 -2.89
CA GLY A 10 12.87 15.93 -2.10
C GLY A 10 12.64 15.92 -0.59
N PHE A 11 11.44 16.26 -0.11
CA PHE A 11 11.17 16.38 1.33
C PHE A 11 11.31 15.06 2.10
N ASP A 12 11.10 13.93 1.43
CA ASP A 12 11.33 12.59 1.98
C ASP A 12 12.83 12.32 2.22
N GLN A 13 13.71 12.89 1.40
CA GLN A 13 15.16 12.75 1.51
C GLN A 13 15.76 13.74 2.51
N GLU A 14 15.15 14.92 2.66
CA GLU A 14 15.53 15.95 3.66
C GLU A 14 15.10 15.58 5.09
N SER A 15 14.13 14.67 5.22
CA SER A 15 13.66 14.17 6.52
C SER A 15 14.57 13.08 7.08
N ASP A 16 14.45 12.83 8.39
CA ASP A 16 15.08 11.69 9.03
C ASP A 16 14.70 10.38 8.30
N GLU A 17 15.68 9.51 8.09
CA GLU A 17 15.49 8.26 7.36
C GLU A 17 14.41 7.37 7.98
N THR A 18 14.29 7.38 9.32
CA THR A 18 13.27 6.63 10.05
C THR A 18 11.85 7.15 9.82
N LEU A 19 11.69 8.37 9.30
CA LEU A 19 10.40 8.98 8.98
C LEU A 19 10.06 8.87 7.48
N ARG A 20 11.02 8.49 6.65
CA ARG A 20 10.89 8.49 5.20
C ARG A 20 9.78 7.57 4.70
N LEU A 21 9.54 6.44 5.38
CA LEU A 21 8.45 5.52 5.06
C LEU A 21 7.07 6.18 5.06
N PHE A 22 6.83 7.19 5.90
CA PHE A 22 5.52 7.84 6.00
C PHE A 22 5.19 8.67 4.75
N PHE A 23 6.20 9.06 3.97
CA PHE A 23 5.97 9.66 2.65
C PHE A 23 5.51 8.62 1.62
N TYR A 24 5.79 7.33 1.85
CA TYR A 24 5.60 6.24 0.89
C TYR A 24 4.32 5.45 1.15
N MET A 25 3.93 5.29 2.41
CA MET A 25 2.68 4.63 2.84
C MET A 25 1.42 5.11 2.10
N PRO A 26 1.26 6.40 1.71
CA PRO A 26 0.10 6.81 0.92
C PRO A 26 -0.05 6.08 -0.43
N PHE A 27 1.06 5.65 -1.05
CA PHE A 27 1.02 4.86 -2.28
C PHE A 27 0.69 3.39 -1.99
N GLU A 28 1.25 2.83 -0.92
CA GLU A 28 0.92 1.49 -0.41
C GLU A 28 -0.57 1.34 -0.07
N HIS A 29 -1.19 2.40 0.45
CA HIS A 29 -2.60 2.41 0.84
C HIS A 29 -3.58 2.78 -0.29
N SER A 30 -3.07 3.08 -1.49
CA SER A 30 -3.89 3.41 -2.66
C SER A 30 -4.47 2.15 -3.30
N GLU A 31 -5.71 2.21 -3.79
CA GLU A 31 -6.30 1.12 -4.59
C GLU A 31 -5.98 1.27 -6.10
N ASP A 32 -5.03 2.14 -6.49
CA ASP A 32 -4.53 2.25 -7.87
C ASP A 32 -3.28 1.37 -8.08
N PRO A 33 -3.28 0.43 -9.05
CA PRO A 33 -2.11 -0.41 -9.35
C PRO A 33 -0.82 0.36 -9.67
N ARG A 34 -0.92 1.57 -10.21
CA ARG A 34 0.26 2.42 -10.51
C ARG A 34 0.90 2.95 -9.24
N ASP A 35 0.09 3.28 -8.24
CA ASP A 35 0.59 3.68 -6.93
C ASP A 35 1.22 2.48 -6.21
N GLN A 36 0.67 1.27 -6.37
CA GLN A 36 1.30 0.05 -5.83
C GLN A 36 2.69 -0.19 -6.42
N ALA A 37 2.85 -0.09 -7.75
CA ALA A 37 4.16 -0.21 -8.38
C ALA A 37 5.16 0.86 -7.88
N ARG A 38 4.68 2.09 -7.66
CA ARG A 38 5.48 3.16 -7.06
C ARG A 38 5.85 2.86 -5.61
N SER A 39 4.91 2.32 -4.82
CA SER A 39 5.14 1.89 -3.44
C SER A 39 6.29 0.88 -3.36
N LEU A 40 6.22 -0.18 -4.17
CA LEU A 40 7.26 -1.21 -4.25
C LEU A 40 8.64 -0.63 -4.49
N ALA A 41 8.78 0.27 -5.47
CA ALA A 41 10.04 0.91 -5.79
C ALA A 41 10.58 1.77 -4.64
N LEU A 42 9.71 2.54 -3.98
CA LEU A 42 10.09 3.43 -2.87
C LEU A 42 10.50 2.64 -1.62
N PHE A 43 9.74 1.61 -1.26
CA PHE A 43 10.05 0.78 -0.09
C PHE A 43 11.27 -0.11 -0.30
N ALA A 44 11.50 -0.62 -1.52
CA ALA A 44 12.74 -1.32 -1.86
C ALA A 44 13.98 -0.42 -1.68
N ALA A 45 13.88 0.87 -2.01
CA ALA A 45 14.97 1.82 -1.87
C ALA A 45 15.32 2.17 -0.41
N LEU A 46 14.44 1.87 0.56
CA LEU A 46 14.73 2.03 1.99
C LEU A 46 15.67 0.95 2.55
N GLY A 47 15.88 -0.16 1.82
CA GLY A 47 16.75 -1.26 2.26
C GLY A 47 16.25 -2.02 3.49
N ASN A 48 15.02 -1.77 3.95
CA ASN A 48 14.39 -2.50 5.04
C ASN A 48 13.51 -3.63 4.47
N GLU A 49 13.92 -4.88 4.70
CA GLU A 49 13.24 -6.07 4.18
C GLU A 49 11.80 -6.22 4.69
N GLU A 50 11.54 -5.82 5.93
CA GLU A 50 10.19 -5.89 6.50
C GLU A 50 9.25 -4.91 5.80
N TYR A 51 9.69 -3.68 5.56
CA TYR A 51 8.87 -2.69 4.85
C TYR A 51 8.63 -3.09 3.40
N ALA A 52 9.65 -3.63 2.72
CA ALA A 52 9.49 -4.16 1.36
C ALA A 52 8.48 -5.32 1.32
N ARG A 53 8.48 -6.20 2.33
CA ARG A 53 7.51 -7.29 2.45
C ARG A 53 6.08 -6.79 2.61
N TYR A 54 5.86 -5.74 3.41
CA TYR A 54 4.52 -5.14 3.55
C TYR A 54 4.06 -4.47 2.25
N ALA A 55 4.93 -3.73 1.57
CA ALA A 55 4.60 -3.11 0.29
C ALA A 55 4.21 -4.17 -0.76
N GLN A 56 4.92 -5.32 -0.77
CA GLN A 56 4.56 -6.45 -1.63
C GLN A 56 3.21 -7.06 -1.29
N ALA A 57 2.92 -7.28 -0.01
CA ALA A 57 1.63 -7.82 0.42
C ALA A 57 0.45 -6.90 0.00
N HIS A 58 0.61 -5.58 0.11
CA HIS A 58 -0.39 -4.62 -0.37
C HIS A 58 -0.56 -4.68 -1.89
N ALA A 59 0.55 -4.71 -2.64
CA ALA A 59 0.52 -4.78 -4.10
C ALA A 59 -0.15 -6.07 -4.59
N ASP A 60 0.10 -7.22 -3.94
CA ASP A 60 -0.50 -8.50 -4.29
C ASP A 60 -2.03 -8.50 -4.10
N ILE A 61 -2.52 -7.87 -3.03
CA ILE A 61 -3.96 -7.72 -2.78
C ILE A 61 -4.60 -6.88 -3.87
N ILE A 62 -3.99 -5.75 -4.24
CA ILE A 62 -4.50 -4.89 -5.32
C ILE A 62 -4.40 -5.58 -6.68
N ALA A 63 -3.33 -6.33 -6.94
CA ALA A 63 -3.18 -7.08 -8.19
C ALA A 63 -4.28 -8.16 -8.31
N ARG A 64 -4.64 -8.81 -7.20
CA ARG A 64 -5.65 -9.87 -7.19
C ARG A 64 -7.09 -9.35 -7.23
N TYR A 65 -7.42 -8.35 -6.41
CA TYR A 65 -8.81 -7.92 -6.22
C TYR A 65 -9.12 -6.53 -6.80
N GLY A 66 -8.11 -5.77 -7.23
CA GLY A 66 -8.25 -4.40 -7.71
C GLY A 66 -8.58 -3.37 -6.62
N ARG A 67 -8.68 -3.81 -5.36
CA ARG A 67 -9.04 -3.02 -4.18
C ARG A 67 -8.67 -3.78 -2.92
N PHE A 68 -8.80 -3.14 -1.75
CA PHE A 68 -8.63 -3.80 -0.45
C PHE A 68 -9.96 -4.36 0.07
N PRO A 69 -10.17 -5.69 0.10
CA PRO A 69 -11.47 -6.26 0.49
C PRO A 69 -11.87 -5.93 1.93
N HIS A 70 -10.90 -5.75 2.84
CA HIS A 70 -11.17 -5.39 4.24
C HIS A 70 -11.84 -4.01 4.37
N ARG A 71 -11.74 -3.14 3.37
CA ARG A 71 -12.41 -1.84 3.33
C ARG A 71 -13.84 -1.91 2.81
N ASN A 72 -14.28 -3.05 2.27
CA ASN A 72 -15.57 -3.16 1.58
C ASN A 72 -16.75 -2.72 2.45
N ALA A 73 -16.86 -3.24 3.66
CA ALA A 73 -17.95 -2.88 4.57
C ALA A 73 -17.94 -1.39 4.94
N ALA A 74 -16.76 -0.85 5.28
CA ALA A 74 -16.60 0.56 5.64
C ALA A 74 -16.93 1.52 4.49
N LEU A 75 -16.74 1.08 3.24
CA LEU A 75 -17.02 1.85 2.03
C LEU A 75 -18.38 1.52 1.38
N GLY A 76 -19.22 0.70 2.04
CA GLY A 76 -20.54 0.30 1.52
C GLY A 76 -20.49 -0.58 0.26
N ARG A 77 -19.36 -1.27 0.02
CA ARG A 77 -19.16 -2.16 -1.13
C ARG A 77 -19.61 -3.57 -0.78
N VAL A 78 -20.23 -4.24 -1.75
CA VAL A 78 -20.53 -5.68 -1.66
C VAL A 78 -19.26 -6.46 -2.03
N SER A 79 -18.86 -7.39 -1.16
CA SER A 79 -17.75 -8.31 -1.42
C SER A 79 -18.16 -9.39 -2.42
N THR A 80 -17.24 -9.77 -3.31
CA THR A 80 -17.41 -10.96 -4.15
C THR A 80 -17.28 -12.24 -3.31
N ALA A 81 -17.63 -13.39 -3.89
CA ALA A 81 -17.43 -14.68 -3.22
C ALA A 81 -15.94 -14.93 -2.90
N GLU A 82 -15.04 -14.57 -3.81
CA GLU A 82 -13.59 -14.70 -3.61
C GLU A 82 -13.08 -13.79 -2.50
N GLU A 83 -13.50 -12.52 -2.49
CA GLU A 83 -13.15 -11.56 -1.44
C GLU A 83 -13.68 -12.00 -0.07
N THR A 84 -14.89 -12.59 -0.04
CA THR A 84 -15.50 -13.12 1.19
C THR A 84 -14.70 -14.30 1.74
N ALA A 85 -14.30 -15.24 0.86
CA ALA A 85 -13.46 -16.37 1.24
C ALA A 85 -12.07 -15.92 1.71
N PHE A 86 -11.48 -14.91 1.07
CA PHE A 86 -10.22 -14.30 1.51
C PHE A 86 -10.32 -13.71 2.91
N LEU A 87 -11.36 -12.91 3.18
CA LEU A 87 -11.61 -12.31 4.49
C LEU A 87 -11.86 -13.37 5.57
N ALA A 88 -12.58 -14.45 5.24
CA ALA A 88 -12.85 -15.54 6.17
C ALA A 88 -11.58 -16.33 6.57
N ASN A 89 -10.56 -16.37 5.70
CA ASN A 89 -9.29 -17.05 5.95
C ASN A 89 -8.23 -16.15 6.63
N GLY A 90 -8.67 -15.12 7.36
CA GLY A 90 -7.81 -14.17 8.07
C GLY A 90 -7.50 -12.90 7.29
N GLY A 91 -7.82 -12.84 5.99
CA GLY A 91 -7.71 -11.64 5.17
C GLY A 91 -6.30 -11.03 5.19
N PHE A 92 -6.25 -9.71 5.41
CA PHE A 92 -5.01 -8.96 5.61
C PHE A 92 -5.08 -8.25 6.96
N SER A 93 -4.06 -8.45 7.79
CA SER A 93 -3.84 -7.74 9.04
C SER A 93 -2.50 -7.00 8.93
N GLY A 94 -2.55 -5.79 8.38
CA GLY A 94 -1.43 -4.87 8.27
C GLY A 94 -1.93 -3.44 8.31
#